data_AF-A0A939A097-F1
#
_entry.id   AF-A0A939A097-F1
#
_cell.length_a   1.000
_cell.length_b   1.000
_cell.length_c   1.000
_cell.angle_alpha   90.00
_cell.angle_beta   90.00
_cell.angle_gamma   90.00
#
_symmetry.space_group_name_H-M   'P 1'
#
loop_
_entity.id
_entity.type
_entity.pdbx_description
1 polymer ?
#
loop_
_entity_poly.entity_id
_entity_poly.type
_entity_poly.pdbx_seq_one_letter_code
_entity_poly.pdbx_strand_id
1 'polypeptide(L)'
;MNKELTSTHNFQFIDEILAQHCVNLLSLNPQKNLITSFAELGNLIAEKSTDIEIIITFQETLENIVQTQLQNFPENIFWDFDFLVSSMLRQALIADEGAVPFLKVFGKKIVYLMEMFGSKTEMRFRYVHDFMYGFDWARWVQKEPQNRAHIEPFSLVFFDYLLAKGKELLQRINHGQITSYKLCDTGYRNPFTFSREPEDECRLLTYLAEEQLIPVAVWNWNASPVWNKPFQEMRQQLALKLNIQPQRH
;
A
#
# COMPACT_ATOMS: atom_id res chain seq x y z
N MET A 1 18.32 35.54 -3.00
CA MET A 1 17.51 35.27 -4.20
C MET A 1 17.00 33.82 -4.13
N ASN A 2 16.20 33.49 -3.09
CA ASN A 2 15.85 32.11 -2.70
C ASN A 2 14.33 31.84 -2.72
N LYS A 3 13.56 32.60 -3.51
CA LYS A 3 12.09 32.57 -3.44
C LYS A 3 11.40 31.94 -4.66
N GLU A 4 12.16 31.45 -5.65
CA GLU A 4 11.59 30.93 -6.90
C GLU A 4 11.74 29.40 -7.09
N LEU A 5 12.60 28.72 -6.33
CA LEU A 5 12.73 27.25 -6.40
C LEU A 5 11.65 26.49 -5.61
N THR A 6 10.81 27.19 -4.83
CA THR A 6 9.79 26.56 -3.96
C THR A 6 8.45 26.31 -4.65
N SER A 7 8.21 26.83 -5.85
CA SER A 7 6.89 26.74 -6.51
C SER A 7 6.74 25.53 -7.44
N THR A 8 7.83 24.97 -7.95
CA THR A 8 7.80 23.96 -9.03
C THR A 8 7.84 22.51 -8.56
N HIS A 9 8.08 22.26 -7.26
CA HIS A 9 8.19 20.93 -6.65
C HIS A 9 7.20 20.74 -5.50
N ASN A 10 5.99 21.30 -5.66
CA ASN A 10 5.01 21.29 -4.60
C ASN A 10 4.14 20.02 -4.66
N PHE A 11 4.40 19.09 -3.75
CA PHE A 11 3.59 17.88 -3.58
C PHE A 11 2.16 18.17 -3.08
N GLN A 12 1.85 19.41 -2.67
CA GLN A 12 0.51 19.85 -2.26
C GLN A 12 -0.56 19.61 -3.32
N PHE A 13 -0.22 19.60 -4.61
CA PHE A 13 -1.19 19.27 -5.66
C PHE A 13 -1.81 17.87 -5.47
N ILE A 14 -1.08 16.92 -4.89
CA ILE A 14 -1.61 15.59 -4.56
C ILE A 14 -2.63 15.69 -3.42
N ASP A 15 -2.39 16.54 -2.42
CA ASP A 15 -3.36 16.82 -1.35
C ASP A 15 -4.64 17.45 -1.93
N GLU A 16 -4.51 18.34 -2.92
CA GLU A 16 -5.64 18.94 -3.63
C GLU A 16 -6.44 17.91 -4.43
N ILE A 17 -5.78 16.96 -5.11
CA ILE A 17 -6.44 15.83 -5.79
C ILE A 17 -7.29 15.05 -4.79
N LEU A 18 -6.75 14.69 -3.62
CA LEU A 18 -7.48 13.94 -2.60
C LEU A 18 -8.67 14.72 -2.04
N ALA A 19 -8.50 16.02 -1.81
CA ALA A 19 -9.57 16.90 -1.35
C ALA A 19 -10.72 17.00 -2.37
N GLN A 20 -10.41 17.09 -3.67
CA GLN A 20 -11.41 17.12 -4.75
C GLN A 20 -12.24 15.83 -4.83
N HIS A 21 -11.66 14.69 -4.43
CA HIS A 21 -12.34 13.40 -4.40
C HIS A 21 -13.08 13.13 -3.07
N CYS A 22 -13.16 14.12 -2.18
CA CYS A 22 -13.80 14.01 -0.86
C CYS A 22 -13.28 12.81 -0.04
N VAL A 23 -11.99 12.49 -0.17
CA VAL A 23 -11.38 11.38 0.58
C VAL A 23 -11.30 11.75 2.05
N ASN A 24 -11.76 10.84 2.92
CA ASN A 24 -11.45 10.92 4.34
C ASN A 24 -9.99 10.51 4.53
N LEU A 25 -9.13 11.49 4.81
CA LEU A 25 -7.68 11.33 4.95
C LEU A 25 -7.29 10.65 6.27
N LEU A 26 -7.91 9.51 6.58
CA LEU A 26 -7.67 8.78 7.82
C LEU A 26 -6.30 8.11 7.80
N SER A 27 -5.61 8.20 8.93
CA SER A 27 -4.37 7.46 9.19
C SER A 27 -4.65 6.26 10.08
N LEU A 28 -3.90 5.18 9.87
CA LEU A 28 -3.86 4.05 10.78
C LEU A 28 -2.89 4.27 11.96
N ASN A 29 -2.29 5.46 12.07
CA ASN A 29 -1.39 5.81 13.16
C ASN A 29 -2.14 5.86 14.51
N PRO A 30 -1.73 5.08 15.54
CA PRO A 30 -2.39 5.13 16.85
C PRO A 30 -2.29 6.48 17.58
N GLN A 31 -1.39 7.38 17.13
CA GLN A 31 -1.14 8.68 17.75
C GLN A 31 -1.80 9.85 17.02
N LYS A 32 -2.29 9.66 15.79
CA LYS A 32 -2.97 10.71 15.02
C LYS A 32 -4.01 10.14 14.06
N ASN A 33 -5.10 10.87 13.87
CA ASN A 33 -6.22 10.40 13.05
C ASN A 33 -6.06 10.71 11.56
N LEU A 34 -5.15 11.63 11.19
CA LEU A 34 -4.97 12.09 9.82
C LEU A 34 -3.58 11.73 9.30
N ILE A 35 -3.51 11.47 7.99
CA ILE A 35 -2.26 11.12 7.31
C ILE A 35 -1.25 12.27 7.37
N THR A 36 0.02 11.97 7.13
CA THR A 36 0.99 13.01 6.78
C THR A 36 0.63 13.54 5.39
N SER A 37 0.53 14.86 5.22
CA SER A 37 0.20 15.45 3.93
C SER A 37 1.29 15.17 2.90
N PHE A 38 0.93 15.13 1.62
CA PHE A 38 1.92 14.98 0.55
C PHE A 38 2.87 16.18 0.48
N ALA A 39 2.39 17.39 0.80
CA ALA A 39 3.26 18.55 1.01
C ALA A 39 4.36 18.29 2.06
N GLU A 40 4.03 17.71 3.22
CA GLU A 40 5.01 17.34 4.24
C GLU A 40 5.94 16.21 3.78
N LEU A 41 5.42 15.19 3.09
CA LEU A 41 6.25 14.13 2.49
C LEU A 41 7.23 14.71 1.46
N GLY A 42 6.81 15.71 0.69
CA GLY A 42 7.66 16.45 -0.24
C GLY A 42 8.85 17.12 0.44
N ASN A 43 8.62 17.73 1.61
CA ASN A 43 9.70 18.31 2.42
C ASN A 43 10.69 17.22 2.88
N LEU A 44 10.20 16.07 3.34
CA LEU A 44 11.06 14.96 3.76
C LEU A 44 11.88 14.37 2.60
N ILE A 45 11.33 14.35 1.38
CA ILE A 45 12.08 13.96 0.17
C ILE A 45 13.19 14.97 -0.11
N ALA A 46 12.88 16.27 -0.07
CA ALA A 46 13.84 17.35 -0.33
C ALA A 46 14.97 17.42 0.71
N GLU A 47 14.75 16.95 1.94
CA GLU A 47 15.81 16.78 2.95
C GLU A 47 16.82 15.68 2.60
N LYS A 48 16.43 14.69 1.78
CA LYS A 48 17.27 13.54 1.42
C LYS A 48 17.89 13.63 0.03
N SER A 49 17.31 14.42 -0.86
CA SER A 49 17.82 14.66 -2.19
C SER A 49 17.55 16.10 -2.63
N THR A 50 18.55 16.76 -3.19
CA THR A 50 18.43 18.09 -3.81
C THR A 50 18.42 18.01 -5.34
N ASP A 51 18.44 16.79 -5.90
CA ASP A 51 18.40 16.59 -7.35
C ASP A 51 16.98 16.86 -7.87
N ILE A 52 16.87 17.89 -8.71
CA ILE A 52 15.60 18.36 -9.27
C ILE A 52 14.93 17.30 -10.14
N GLU A 53 15.69 16.54 -10.93
CA GLU A 53 15.13 15.53 -11.81
C GLU A 53 14.55 14.36 -11.02
N ILE A 54 15.24 13.96 -9.93
CA ILE A 54 14.73 12.97 -8.98
C ILE A 54 13.43 13.48 -8.36
N ILE A 55 13.40 14.71 -7.83
CA ILE A 55 12.22 15.28 -7.16
C ILE A 55 11.02 15.34 -8.10
N ILE A 56 11.19 15.84 -9.33
CA ILE A 56 10.11 15.88 -10.34
C ILE A 56 9.60 14.47 -10.64
N THR A 57 10.51 13.53 -10.95
CA THR A 57 10.12 12.14 -11.27
C THR A 57 9.39 11.49 -10.10
N PHE A 58 9.81 11.78 -8.87
CA PHE A 58 9.19 11.28 -7.66
C PHE A 58 7.77 11.83 -7.47
N GLN A 59 7.59 13.13 -7.70
CA GLN A 59 6.28 13.79 -7.65
C GLN A 59 5.32 13.18 -8.68
N GLU A 60 5.74 13.08 -9.95
CA GLU A 60 4.95 12.45 -11.02
C GLU A 60 4.61 10.99 -10.68
N THR A 61 5.57 10.27 -10.10
CA THR A 61 5.37 8.87 -9.69
C THR A 61 4.31 8.77 -8.59
N LEU A 62 4.39 9.60 -7.55
CA LEU A 62 3.40 9.60 -6.47
C LEU A 62 2.02 10.04 -6.93
N GLU A 63 1.94 11.06 -7.78
CA GLU A 63 0.68 11.50 -8.36
C GLU A 63 -0.01 10.34 -9.08
N ASN A 64 0.72 9.63 -9.94
CA ASN A 64 0.19 8.48 -10.67
C ASN A 64 -0.28 7.35 -9.72
N ILE A 65 0.47 7.07 -8.66
CA ILE A 65 0.08 6.08 -7.65
C ILE A 65 -1.22 6.49 -6.95
N VAL A 66 -1.33 7.74 -6.49
CA VAL A 66 -2.50 8.23 -5.76
C VAL A 66 -3.74 8.24 -6.65
N GLN A 67 -3.62 8.74 -7.89
CA GLN A 67 -4.71 8.72 -8.86
C GLN A 67 -5.16 7.28 -9.18
N THR A 68 -4.21 6.36 -9.34
CA THR A 68 -4.54 4.95 -9.59
C THR A 68 -5.24 4.32 -8.40
N GLN A 69 -4.81 4.62 -7.17
CA GLN A 69 -5.45 4.13 -5.96
C GLN A 69 -6.88 4.66 -5.80
N LEU A 70 -7.11 5.96 -6.03
CA LEU A 70 -8.45 6.57 -6.04
C LEU A 70 -9.38 5.86 -7.02
N GLN A 71 -8.88 5.56 -8.21
CA GLN A 71 -9.65 4.95 -9.27
C GLN A 71 -9.98 3.48 -9.01
N ASN A 72 -9.07 2.73 -8.38
CA ASN A 72 -9.15 1.27 -8.26
C ASN A 72 -9.60 0.80 -6.87
N PHE A 73 -9.48 1.65 -5.86
CA PHE A 73 -9.91 1.40 -4.48
C PHE A 73 -10.69 2.61 -3.93
N PRO A 74 -11.84 2.96 -4.55
CA PRO A 74 -12.60 4.16 -4.16
C PRO A 74 -13.12 4.11 -2.72
N GLU A 75 -13.20 2.92 -2.13
CA GLU A 75 -13.64 2.72 -0.74
C GLU A 75 -12.48 2.62 0.25
N ASN A 76 -11.24 2.82 -0.18
CA ASN A 76 -10.06 2.72 0.69
C ASN A 76 -10.17 3.64 1.92
N ILE A 77 -9.94 3.08 3.10
CA ILE A 77 -10.21 3.76 4.38
C ILE A 77 -9.00 4.57 4.82
N PHE A 78 -7.83 3.93 4.86
CA PHE A 78 -6.61 4.53 5.39
C PHE A 78 -5.62 4.85 4.28
N TRP A 79 -5.02 6.04 4.34
CA TRP A 79 -4.24 6.63 3.24
C TRP A 79 -2.80 6.95 3.67
N ASP A 80 -2.20 6.11 4.51
CA ASP A 80 -0.82 6.29 4.94
C ASP A 80 0.17 6.00 3.80
N PHE A 81 1.13 6.91 3.58
CA PHE A 81 2.13 6.80 2.51
C PHE A 81 3.58 6.94 3.01
N ASP A 82 3.81 7.36 4.26
CA ASP A 82 5.14 7.75 4.76
C ASP A 82 6.22 6.69 4.50
N PHE A 83 5.96 5.44 4.87
CA PHE A 83 6.93 4.37 4.67
C PHE A 83 7.07 3.97 3.20
N LEU A 84 5.98 3.96 2.42
CA LEU A 84 6.04 3.67 0.98
C LEU A 84 6.95 4.69 0.28
N VAL A 85 6.74 5.98 0.57
CA VAL A 85 7.57 7.09 0.08
C VAL A 85 9.02 6.92 0.52
N SER A 86 9.25 6.70 1.82
CA SER A 86 10.60 6.51 2.35
C SER A 86 11.33 5.33 1.70
N SER A 87 10.64 4.21 1.46
CA SER A 87 11.17 2.99 0.86
C SER A 87 11.50 3.21 -0.60
N MET A 88 10.57 3.81 -1.35
CA MET A 88 10.77 4.19 -2.75
C MET A 88 12.00 5.10 -2.90
N LEU A 89 12.15 6.10 -2.04
CA LEU A 89 13.29 7.03 -2.07
C LEU A 89 14.61 6.35 -1.74
N ARG A 90 14.66 5.57 -0.65
CA ARG A 90 15.89 4.84 -0.27
C ARG A 90 16.35 3.91 -1.37
N GLN A 91 15.44 3.13 -1.96
CA GLN A 91 15.77 2.20 -3.02
C GLN A 91 16.21 2.94 -4.30
N ALA A 92 15.56 4.04 -4.66
CA ALA A 92 15.96 4.84 -5.81
C ALA A 92 17.39 5.39 -5.68
N LEU A 93 17.76 5.88 -4.49
CA LEU A 93 19.06 6.50 -4.25
C LEU A 93 20.23 5.49 -4.28
N ILE A 94 19.96 4.20 -4.12
CA ILE A 94 20.98 3.14 -4.17
C ILE A 94 20.89 2.25 -5.41
N ALA A 95 19.96 2.53 -6.34
CA ALA A 95 19.76 1.73 -7.53
C ALA A 95 20.91 1.89 -8.52
N ASP A 96 21.44 0.77 -9.02
CA ASP A 96 22.58 0.73 -9.94
C ASP A 96 22.27 1.42 -11.27
N GLU A 97 21.03 1.30 -11.75
CA GLU A 97 20.53 1.97 -12.96
C GLU A 97 20.27 3.48 -12.79
N GLY A 98 20.40 4.00 -11.57
CA GLY A 98 20.11 5.37 -11.18
C GLY A 98 18.66 5.60 -10.70
N ALA A 99 18.49 6.65 -9.91
CA ALA A 99 17.22 6.94 -9.23
C ALA A 99 16.04 7.20 -10.18
N VAL A 100 16.23 7.99 -11.24
CA VAL A 100 15.14 8.34 -12.17
C VAL A 100 14.62 7.11 -12.94
N PRO A 101 15.47 6.27 -13.57
CA PRO A 101 15.02 5.00 -14.15
C PRO A 101 14.33 4.08 -13.14
N PHE A 102 14.87 3.96 -11.92
CA PHE A 102 14.27 3.16 -10.86
C PHE A 102 12.86 3.64 -10.52
N LEU A 103 12.65 4.94 -10.27
CA LEU A 103 11.36 5.53 -9.92
C LEU A 103 10.30 5.26 -11.00
N LYS A 104 10.67 5.38 -12.27
CA LYS A 104 9.77 5.08 -13.40
C LYS A 104 9.35 3.61 -13.41
N VAL A 105 10.28 2.69 -13.17
CA VAL A 105 9.97 1.25 -13.10
C VAL A 105 9.13 0.92 -11.87
N PHE A 106 9.46 1.50 -10.71
CA PHE A 106 8.72 1.36 -9.47
C PHE A 106 7.27 1.80 -9.67
N GLY A 107 7.07 3.04 -10.11
CA GLY A 107 5.77 3.64 -10.37
C GLY A 107 4.93 2.79 -11.32
N LYS A 108 5.51 2.38 -12.45
CA LYS A 108 4.83 1.50 -13.41
C LYS A 108 4.35 0.19 -12.78
N LYS A 109 5.19 -0.47 -11.97
CA LYS A 109 4.84 -1.76 -11.36
C LYS A 109 3.75 -1.62 -10.30
N ILE A 110 3.83 -0.63 -9.42
CA ILE A 110 2.82 -0.43 -8.37
C ILE A 110 1.48 0.03 -8.96
N VAL A 111 1.48 0.89 -9.98
CA VAL A 111 0.27 1.27 -10.73
C VAL A 111 -0.37 0.03 -11.34
N TYR A 112 0.42 -0.80 -12.03
CA TYR A 112 -0.09 -2.02 -12.65
C TYR A 112 -0.63 -3.03 -11.62
N LEU A 113 -0.03 -3.10 -10.43
CA LEU A 113 -0.57 -3.89 -9.32
C LEU A 113 -1.94 -3.36 -8.85
N MET A 114 -2.05 -2.05 -8.65
CA MET A 114 -3.31 -1.42 -8.20
C MET A 114 -4.44 -1.62 -9.22
N GLU A 115 -4.14 -1.43 -10.50
CA GLU A 115 -5.09 -1.71 -11.58
C GLU A 115 -5.50 -3.19 -11.60
N MET A 116 -4.53 -4.11 -11.48
CA MET A 116 -4.81 -5.54 -11.55
C MET A 116 -5.69 -6.03 -10.41
N PHE A 117 -5.44 -5.58 -9.17
CA PHE A 117 -6.13 -6.09 -7.98
C PHE A 117 -7.40 -5.31 -7.60
N GLY A 118 -7.56 -4.09 -8.10
CA GLY A 118 -8.66 -3.20 -7.73
C GLY A 118 -10.05 -3.64 -8.15
N SER A 119 -11.03 -2.77 -7.87
CA SER A 119 -12.46 -2.98 -8.10
C SER A 119 -12.84 -3.07 -9.58
N LYS A 120 -11.99 -2.57 -10.49
CA LYS A 120 -12.25 -2.47 -11.93
C LYS A 120 -11.92 -3.73 -12.74
N THR A 121 -11.34 -4.75 -12.13
CA THR A 121 -11.00 -6.03 -12.79
C THR A 121 -11.78 -7.18 -12.19
N GLU A 122 -11.54 -8.41 -12.66
CA GLU A 122 -12.14 -9.63 -12.08
C GLU A 122 -11.59 -9.99 -10.68
N MET A 123 -10.52 -9.31 -10.23
CA MET A 123 -10.01 -9.44 -8.85
C MET A 123 -10.97 -8.82 -7.83
N ARG A 124 -11.45 -7.60 -8.09
CA ARG A 124 -12.39 -6.88 -7.22
C ARG A 124 -12.00 -6.89 -5.75
N PHE A 125 -10.76 -6.53 -5.41
CA PHE A 125 -10.42 -6.25 -4.01
C PHE A 125 -10.90 -4.85 -3.64
N ARG A 126 -11.55 -4.74 -2.49
CA ARG A 126 -12.14 -3.49 -2.00
C ARG A 126 -11.09 -2.48 -1.51
N TYR A 127 -10.00 -2.99 -0.91
CA TYR A 127 -8.98 -2.18 -0.26
C TYR A 127 -7.57 -2.63 -0.65
N VAL A 128 -6.63 -1.68 -0.69
CA VAL A 128 -5.20 -1.95 -0.91
C VAL A 128 -4.45 -2.30 0.39
N HIS A 129 -5.17 -2.31 1.53
CA HIS A 129 -4.60 -2.43 2.87
C HIS A 129 -3.67 -3.65 3.08
N ASP A 130 -3.98 -4.82 2.52
CA ASP A 130 -3.15 -6.03 2.71
C ASP A 130 -1.76 -5.88 2.08
N PHE A 131 -1.69 -5.14 0.97
CA PHE A 131 -0.45 -4.76 0.30
C PHE A 131 0.27 -3.65 1.06
N MET A 132 -0.43 -2.53 1.35
CA MET A 132 0.18 -1.36 2.00
C MET A 132 0.73 -1.72 3.38
N TYR A 133 -0.08 -2.34 4.23
CA TYR A 133 0.32 -2.70 5.59
C TYR A 133 1.20 -3.96 5.67
N GLY A 134 1.63 -4.48 4.52
CA GLY A 134 2.67 -5.49 4.42
C GLY A 134 2.24 -6.90 4.82
N PHE A 135 0.95 -7.19 4.92
CA PHE A 135 0.46 -8.56 5.16
C PHE A 135 0.86 -9.50 4.02
N ASP A 136 0.75 -9.03 2.77
CA ASP A 136 1.20 -9.78 1.60
C ASP A 136 2.71 -10.03 1.62
N TRP A 137 3.50 -9.00 1.96
CA TRP A 137 4.95 -9.07 2.03
C TRP A 137 5.41 -10.02 3.13
N ALA A 138 4.92 -9.86 4.36
CA ALA A 138 5.29 -10.72 5.49
C ALA A 138 5.00 -12.19 5.20
N ARG A 139 3.80 -12.49 4.66
CA ARG A 139 3.42 -13.85 4.24
C ARG A 139 4.31 -14.40 3.12
N TRP A 140 4.73 -13.57 2.18
CA TRP A 140 5.63 -13.98 1.11
C TRP A 140 7.03 -14.31 1.62
N VAL A 141 7.58 -13.48 2.52
CA VAL A 141 8.87 -13.72 3.16
C VAL A 141 8.83 -14.99 4.02
N GLN A 142 7.78 -15.18 4.82
CA GLN A 142 7.62 -16.36 5.68
C GLN A 142 7.63 -17.69 4.95
N LYS A 143 7.21 -17.73 3.68
CA LYS A 143 7.23 -18.96 2.88
C LYS A 143 8.63 -19.43 2.51
N GLU A 144 9.60 -18.51 2.46
CA GLU A 144 10.98 -18.85 2.13
C GLU A 144 11.96 -17.88 2.83
N PRO A 145 12.06 -17.92 4.17
CA PRO A 145 12.78 -16.90 4.92
C PRO A 145 14.25 -16.79 4.54
N GLN A 146 14.89 -17.94 4.25
CA GLN A 146 16.32 -18.00 3.92
C GLN A 146 16.67 -17.15 2.68
N ASN A 147 15.76 -17.08 1.70
CA ASN A 147 15.99 -16.36 0.45
C ASN A 147 15.35 -14.98 0.43
N ARG A 148 14.44 -14.66 1.37
CA ARG A 148 13.59 -13.46 1.29
C ARG A 148 13.67 -12.54 2.50
N ALA A 149 14.26 -12.96 3.62
CA ALA A 149 14.31 -12.17 4.84
C ALA A 149 15.03 -10.82 4.70
N HIS A 150 15.94 -10.70 3.71
CA HIS A 150 16.67 -9.48 3.40
C HIS A 150 15.94 -8.57 2.40
N ILE A 151 14.81 -9.02 1.84
CA ILE A 151 14.07 -8.27 0.83
C ILE A 151 13.07 -7.35 1.53
N GLU A 152 13.25 -6.05 1.38
CA GLU A 152 12.37 -5.05 2.00
C GLU A 152 10.96 -5.00 1.34
N PRO A 153 9.94 -4.49 2.07
CA PRO A 153 8.64 -4.23 1.49
C PRO A 153 8.74 -3.25 0.32
N PHE A 154 7.83 -3.39 -0.63
CA PHE A 154 7.75 -2.55 -1.83
C PHE A 154 8.96 -2.63 -2.78
N SER A 155 9.87 -3.59 -2.59
CA SER A 155 10.94 -3.83 -3.55
C SER A 155 10.42 -4.28 -4.93
N LEU A 156 11.17 -3.96 -5.98
CA LEU A 156 10.83 -4.39 -7.35
C LEU A 156 10.71 -5.92 -7.48
N VAL A 157 11.52 -6.67 -6.73
CA VAL A 157 11.46 -8.14 -6.66
C VAL A 157 10.14 -8.60 -6.08
N PHE A 158 9.68 -7.96 -5.00
CA PHE A 158 8.38 -8.27 -4.42
C PHE A 158 7.22 -7.88 -5.35
N PHE A 159 7.34 -6.77 -6.08
CA PHE A 159 6.35 -6.39 -7.09
C PHE A 159 6.26 -7.42 -8.22
N ASP A 160 7.37 -7.93 -8.73
CA ASP A 160 7.37 -8.96 -9.77
C ASP A 160 6.69 -10.25 -9.29
N TYR A 161 6.95 -10.64 -8.04
CA TYR A 161 6.25 -11.76 -7.42
C TYR A 161 4.73 -11.55 -7.38
N LEU A 162 4.27 -10.37 -6.91
CA LEU A 162 2.84 -10.08 -6.83
C LEU A 162 2.19 -10.02 -8.21
N LEU A 163 2.87 -9.47 -9.21
CA LEU A 163 2.37 -9.40 -10.59
C LEU A 163 2.23 -10.79 -11.21
N ALA A 164 3.22 -11.67 -11.02
CA ALA A 164 3.14 -13.05 -11.49
C ALA A 164 1.97 -13.80 -10.82
N LYS A 165 1.89 -13.70 -9.49
CA LYS A 165 0.80 -14.33 -8.71
C LYS A 165 -0.58 -13.77 -9.07
N GLY A 166 -0.68 -12.46 -9.32
CA GLY A 166 -1.92 -11.81 -9.74
C GLY A 166 -2.40 -12.33 -11.10
N LYS A 167 -1.50 -12.49 -12.07
CA LYS A 167 -1.82 -13.09 -13.37
C LYS A 167 -2.30 -14.54 -13.23
N GLU A 168 -1.64 -15.34 -12.41
CA GLU A 168 -2.07 -16.72 -12.13
C GLU A 168 -3.47 -16.76 -11.51
N LEU A 169 -3.76 -15.87 -10.56
CA LEU A 169 -5.05 -15.80 -9.91
C LEU A 169 -6.15 -15.34 -10.88
N LEU A 170 -5.88 -14.33 -11.73
CA LEU A 170 -6.80 -13.90 -12.79
C LEU A 170 -7.11 -15.04 -13.78
N GLN A 171 -6.10 -15.81 -14.18
CA GLN A 171 -6.31 -16.98 -15.03
C GLN A 171 -7.25 -17.98 -14.35
N ARG A 172 -7.02 -18.32 -13.08
CA ARG A 172 -7.91 -19.24 -12.34
C ARG A 172 -9.33 -18.68 -12.23
N ILE A 173 -9.47 -17.37 -12.04
CA ILE A 173 -10.77 -16.69 -11.99
C ILE A 173 -11.51 -16.85 -13.31
N ASN A 174 -10.85 -16.54 -14.42
CA ASN A 174 -11.46 -16.58 -15.75
C ASN A 174 -11.84 -18.00 -16.18
N HIS A 175 -11.16 -19.03 -15.68
CA HIS A 175 -11.50 -20.44 -15.93
C HIS A 175 -12.47 -21.04 -14.91
N GLY A 176 -12.99 -20.26 -13.95
CA GLY A 176 -13.89 -20.75 -12.91
C GLY A 176 -13.25 -21.72 -11.91
N GLN A 177 -11.92 -21.79 -11.84
CA GLN A 177 -11.16 -22.73 -11.01
C GLN A 177 -10.80 -22.15 -9.64
N ILE A 178 -11.69 -21.31 -9.09
CA ILE A 178 -11.45 -20.56 -7.86
C ILE A 178 -11.81 -21.41 -6.65
N THR A 179 -10.79 -21.89 -5.94
CA THR A 179 -10.97 -22.55 -4.63
C THR A 179 -10.85 -21.58 -3.45
N SER A 180 -10.19 -20.44 -3.65
CA SER A 180 -9.92 -19.38 -2.66
C SER A 180 -10.24 -18.00 -3.25
N TYR A 181 -10.59 -16.99 -2.43
CA TYR A 181 -10.98 -15.65 -2.90
C TYR A 181 -12.29 -15.65 -3.71
N LYS A 182 -13.32 -16.37 -3.25
CA LYS A 182 -14.65 -16.32 -3.90
C LYS A 182 -15.23 -14.90 -3.82
N LEU A 183 -16.10 -14.57 -4.76
CA LEU A 183 -16.89 -13.34 -4.65
C LEU A 183 -17.81 -13.50 -3.43
N CYS A 184 -17.85 -12.46 -2.61
CA CYS A 184 -18.81 -12.35 -1.53
C CYS A 184 -20.11 -11.73 -2.04
N ASP A 185 -21.16 -11.78 -1.22
CA ASP A 185 -22.46 -11.15 -1.51
C ASP A 185 -22.35 -9.66 -1.82
N THR A 186 -21.30 -9.00 -1.32
CA THR A 186 -21.02 -7.58 -1.57
C THR A 186 -20.37 -7.30 -2.93
N GLY A 187 -20.09 -8.33 -3.73
CA GLY A 187 -19.47 -8.19 -5.06
C GLY A 187 -17.95 -8.04 -5.04
N TYR A 188 -17.32 -8.12 -3.87
CA TYR A 188 -15.87 -8.08 -3.70
C TYR A 188 -15.30 -9.47 -3.39
N ARG A 189 -14.04 -9.71 -3.78
CA ARG A 189 -13.27 -10.86 -3.31
C ARG A 189 -12.47 -10.47 -2.09
N ASN A 190 -12.24 -11.43 -1.19
CA ASN A 190 -11.48 -11.17 0.02
C ASN A 190 -10.46 -12.29 0.32
N PRO A 191 -9.17 -11.93 0.51
CA PRO A 191 -8.15 -12.82 1.07
C PRO A 191 -8.39 -13.31 2.48
N PHE A 192 -9.14 -12.53 3.25
CA PHE A 192 -9.30 -12.68 4.67
C PHE A 192 -10.65 -13.36 4.97
N THR A 193 -10.67 -14.30 5.91
CA THR A 193 -11.83 -15.16 6.16
C THR A 193 -12.96 -14.49 6.96
N PHE A 194 -12.77 -13.23 7.34
CA PHE A 194 -13.76 -12.43 8.07
C PHE A 194 -14.25 -11.25 7.22
N SER A 195 -15.37 -10.67 7.65
CA SER A 195 -15.96 -9.46 7.09
C SER A 195 -14.92 -8.36 6.87
N ARG A 196 -15.07 -7.68 5.74
CA ARG A 196 -14.33 -6.47 5.38
C ARG A 196 -15.31 -5.38 4.95
N GLU A 197 -16.43 -5.32 5.66
CA GLU A 197 -17.26 -4.13 5.65
C GLU A 197 -16.51 -2.97 6.30
N PRO A 198 -16.79 -1.70 5.93
CA PRO A 198 -15.92 -0.58 6.29
C PRO A 198 -15.72 -0.42 7.79
N GLU A 199 -16.77 -0.60 8.58
CA GLU A 199 -16.71 -0.53 10.05
C GLU A 199 -15.86 -1.65 10.65
N ASP A 200 -16.01 -2.88 10.14
CA ASP A 200 -15.25 -4.05 10.60
C ASP A 200 -13.76 -3.93 10.23
N GLU A 201 -13.47 -3.52 8.99
CA GLU A 201 -12.10 -3.31 8.51
C GLU A 201 -11.40 -2.20 9.30
N CYS A 202 -12.08 -1.05 9.48
CA CYS A 202 -11.58 0.08 10.25
C CYS A 202 -11.27 -0.34 11.69
N ARG A 203 -12.24 -0.99 12.35
CA ARG A 203 -12.08 -1.49 13.72
C ARG A 203 -10.94 -2.49 13.84
N LEU A 204 -10.89 -3.50 12.98
CA LEU A 204 -9.85 -4.53 13.01
C LEU A 204 -8.45 -3.93 12.83
N LEU A 205 -8.26 -3.11 11.81
CA LEU A 205 -6.95 -2.50 11.53
C LEU A 205 -6.51 -1.59 12.66
N THR A 206 -7.42 -0.77 13.22
CA THR A 206 -7.11 0.13 14.34
C THR A 206 -6.57 -0.64 15.54
N TYR A 207 -7.26 -1.72 15.95
CA TYR A 207 -6.79 -2.57 17.05
C TYR A 207 -5.47 -3.29 16.70
N LEU A 208 -5.26 -3.71 15.45
CA LEU A 208 -3.97 -4.29 15.04
C LEU A 208 -2.83 -3.28 15.14
N ALA A 209 -3.09 -2.01 14.80
CA ALA A 209 -2.10 -0.95 14.89
C ALA A 209 -1.74 -0.64 16.34
N GLU A 210 -2.73 -0.54 17.22
CA GLU A 210 -2.55 -0.36 18.67
C GLU A 210 -1.71 -1.48 19.30
N GLU A 211 -1.98 -2.73 18.91
CA GLU A 211 -1.28 -3.93 19.41
C GLU A 211 0.08 -4.20 18.69
N GLN A 212 0.51 -3.31 17.78
CA GLN A 212 1.75 -3.45 16.99
C GLN A 212 1.80 -4.76 16.17
N LEU A 213 0.63 -5.14 15.63
CA LEU A 213 0.37 -6.32 14.81
C LEU A 213 0.20 -5.97 13.32
N ILE A 214 0.68 -4.80 12.92
CA ILE A 214 0.80 -4.38 11.53
C ILE A 214 2.24 -4.66 11.05
N PRO A 215 2.45 -5.48 10.00
CA PRO A 215 3.80 -5.81 9.50
C PRO A 215 4.62 -4.60 9.09
N VAL A 216 3.98 -3.63 8.43
CA VAL A 216 4.59 -2.39 7.96
C VAL A 216 3.75 -1.24 8.46
N ALA A 217 4.26 -0.50 9.46
CA ALA A 217 3.63 0.72 9.97
C ALA A 217 3.78 1.84 8.94
N VAL A 218 2.95 1.84 7.90
CA VAL A 218 3.14 2.72 6.73
C VAL A 218 3.06 4.20 7.08
N TRP A 219 2.39 4.56 8.18
CA TRP A 219 2.30 5.92 8.70
C TRP A 219 3.59 6.45 9.34
N ASN A 220 4.67 5.67 9.34
CA ASN A 220 5.96 6.06 9.92
C ASN A 220 7.06 6.00 8.86
N TRP A 221 7.64 7.15 8.53
CA TRP A 221 8.76 7.29 7.60
C TRP A 221 9.95 6.38 7.93
N ASN A 222 10.24 6.18 9.22
CA ASN A 222 11.34 5.36 9.71
C ASN A 222 10.87 4.01 10.26
N ALA A 223 9.74 3.48 9.78
CA ALA A 223 9.24 2.20 10.22
C ALA A 223 10.29 1.09 10.02
N SER A 224 10.27 0.10 10.91
CA SER A 224 11.08 -1.12 10.80
C SER A 224 10.14 -2.29 10.51
N PRO A 225 9.95 -2.66 9.22
CA PRO A 225 9.10 -3.78 8.84
C PRO A 225 9.45 -5.07 9.55
N VAL A 226 8.44 -5.81 9.97
CA VAL A 226 8.59 -7.11 10.63
C VAL A 226 7.82 -8.15 9.84
N TRP A 227 8.47 -9.26 9.48
CA TRP A 227 7.83 -10.38 8.78
C TRP A 227 7.71 -11.63 9.65
N ASN A 228 8.49 -11.77 10.73
CA ASN A 228 8.65 -13.00 11.48
C ASN A 228 7.65 -13.18 12.64
N LYS A 229 6.52 -12.45 12.62
CA LYS A 229 5.40 -12.65 13.56
C LYS A 229 4.24 -13.39 12.88
N PRO A 230 3.40 -14.14 13.61
CA PRO A 230 2.24 -14.84 13.06
C PRO A 230 1.06 -13.90 12.72
N PHE A 231 1.28 -12.90 11.86
CA PHE A 231 0.31 -11.83 11.59
C PHE A 231 -1.05 -12.32 11.12
N GLN A 232 -1.09 -13.38 10.31
CA GLN A 232 -2.35 -13.95 9.83
C GLN A 232 -3.17 -14.52 10.99
N GLU A 233 -2.54 -15.32 11.86
CA GLU A 233 -3.20 -15.96 13.01
C GLU A 233 -3.65 -14.91 14.03
N MET A 234 -2.78 -13.94 14.34
CA MET A 234 -3.11 -12.86 15.28
C MET A 234 -4.25 -11.97 14.75
N ARG A 235 -4.26 -11.66 13.44
CA ARG A 235 -5.35 -10.93 12.80
C ARG A 235 -6.68 -11.68 12.87
N GLN A 236 -6.67 -13.01 12.70
CA GLN A 236 -7.87 -13.84 12.85
C GLN A 236 -8.35 -13.91 14.31
N GLN A 237 -7.43 -14.10 15.26
CA GLN A 237 -7.74 -14.11 16.69
C GLN A 237 -8.36 -12.78 17.14
N LEU A 238 -7.83 -11.66 16.64
CA LEU A 238 -8.37 -10.34 16.96
C LEU A 238 -9.74 -10.12 16.32
N ALA A 239 -9.96 -10.57 15.08
CA ALA A 239 -11.29 -10.52 14.46
C ALA A 239 -12.34 -11.28 15.27
N LEU A 240 -11.99 -12.47 15.80
CA LEU A 240 -12.85 -13.22 16.71
C LEU A 240 -13.12 -12.46 18.02
N LYS A 241 -12.08 -11.90 18.65
CA LYS A 241 -12.20 -11.09 19.88
C LYS A 241 -13.11 -9.87 19.68
N LEU A 242 -13.09 -9.28 18.49
CA LEU A 242 -13.91 -8.12 18.13
C LEU A 242 -15.31 -8.50 17.61
N ASN A 243 -15.68 -9.78 17.62
CA ASN A 243 -16.94 -10.31 17.10
C ASN A 243 -17.21 -9.95 15.63
N ILE A 244 -16.16 -9.81 14.82
CA ILE A 244 -16.26 -9.61 13.38
C ILE A 244 -16.75 -10.91 12.75
N GLN A 245 -17.78 -10.82 11.92
CA GLN A 245 -18.42 -12.01 11.37
C GLN A 245 -17.55 -12.69 10.31
N PRO A 246 -17.55 -14.04 10.21
CA PRO A 246 -16.96 -14.73 9.07
C PRO A 246 -17.61 -14.29 7.75
N GLN A 247 -16.87 -14.41 6.67
CA GLN A 247 -17.41 -14.10 5.35
C GLN A 247 -18.55 -15.03 4.95
N ARG A 248 -19.49 -14.45 4.18
CA ARG A 248 -20.54 -15.18 3.46
C ARG A 248 -20.17 -15.18 1.96
N HIS A 249 -20.40 -16.32 1.31
CA HIS A 249 -20.07 -16.60 -0.09
C HIS A 249 -21.29 -17.21 -0.80
#